data_AF-A0A2P6P4X6-F1
#
_entry.id   AF-A0A2P6P4X6-F1
#
_cell.length_a   1.000
_cell.length_b   1.000
_cell.length_c   1.000
_cell.angle_alpha   90.00
_cell.angle_beta   90.00
_cell.angle_gamma   90.00
#
_symmetry.space_group_name_H-M   'P 1'
#
loop_
_entity.id
_entity.type
_entity.pdbx_description
1 polymer ?
#
loop_
_entity_poly.entity_id
_entity_poly.type
_entity_poly.pdbx_seq_one_letter_code
_entity_poly.pdbx_strand_id
1 'polypeptide(L)'
;MAWRASASSFHSHNKHGGDGVQPLSKIQIQRDVYKLHENASVTANPVLLGTKGEDSQWVTVEVGTPKPSEVDWLAVFSPANFKYYRFANDSNSDYSKTGKTSLKFQLINQREDFSFALFSGGLSNPKLVAVSNVITFANPKAPLYPRLALGQHWDEMTVTWTSGYNIDEAVPLVEYWGIKGESQTSSPAGTLTFTRETMCGPPARTVGWRDPGFIHTGFLKDLWPNSLYTYKLGHSLSNSSYIWSKSYSFKSSPYPGQDSLQHVVMFGDMGKAERDGSNEYADYQPGSLITRDQLVKELDGVDIVFHIGDMAYSNGYISQWDQFTSQVKPIASTVPYMVARYSTDYGKFHFCIADSEHDWREGSELYKFIEKCLASADRQKQPWLIFAAHRVLGYSSAYWNDGSFGEPMARENLQKLWQKCKVDIAFFGHIHNYERTCPIYQNQCVNSETSHYSGTVNGTIHAVVGGGAREPLIRFRTSAV
;
A
#
# COMPACT_ATOMS: atom_id res chain seq x y z
N MET A 1 -9.44 -42.61 46.93
CA MET A 1 -8.74 -43.00 45.68
C MET A 1 -8.64 -41.74 44.84
N ALA A 2 -7.59 -40.94 45.04
CA ALA A 2 -6.30 -41.05 44.34
C ALA A 2 -6.36 -40.33 42.98
N TRP A 3 -6.01 -39.04 43.08
CA TRP A 3 -5.52 -38.14 42.05
C TRP A 3 -4.60 -38.81 41.02
N ARG A 4 -4.81 -38.49 39.74
CA ARG A 4 -3.73 -38.41 38.74
C ARG A 4 -3.97 -37.18 37.86
N ALA A 5 -3.21 -36.14 38.17
CA ALA A 5 -2.95 -35.02 37.28
C ALA A 5 -2.01 -35.49 36.16
N SER A 6 -2.40 -35.32 34.90
CA SER A 6 -1.44 -35.27 33.79
C SER A 6 -1.28 -33.82 33.38
N ALA A 7 -0.15 -33.22 33.76
CA ALA A 7 0.28 -31.94 33.25
C ALA A 7 0.58 -32.06 31.75
N SER A 8 -0.23 -31.42 30.91
CA SER A 8 0.19 -30.98 29.59
C SER A 8 0.41 -29.47 29.65
N SER A 9 1.58 -29.06 29.20
CA SER A 9 2.13 -27.72 29.34
C SER A 9 1.23 -26.66 28.72
N PHE A 10 0.71 -25.78 29.57
CA PHE A 10 0.27 -24.45 29.17
C PHE A 10 1.45 -23.73 28.48
N HIS A 11 1.49 -23.74 27.15
CA HIS A 11 2.20 -22.71 26.41
C HIS A 11 1.32 -21.47 26.45
N SER A 12 1.53 -20.65 27.48
CA SER A 12 1.05 -19.28 27.47
C SER A 12 1.65 -18.61 26.24
N HIS A 13 0.81 -18.32 25.24
CA HIS A 13 1.17 -17.34 24.23
C HIS A 13 1.52 -16.05 24.97
N ASN A 14 2.81 -15.71 24.96
CA ASN A 14 3.29 -14.43 25.42
C ASN A 14 2.51 -13.35 24.67
N LYS A 15 1.56 -12.74 25.36
CA LYS A 15 1.23 -11.33 25.15
C LYS A 15 2.54 -10.57 25.34
N HIS A 16 3.24 -10.27 24.25
CA HIS A 16 4.25 -9.23 24.25
C HIS A 16 3.55 -7.87 24.35
N GLY A 17 3.05 -7.57 25.54
CA GLY A 17 2.74 -6.22 25.99
C GLY A 17 4.04 -5.51 26.36
N GLY A 18 4.82 -5.14 25.35
CA GLY A 18 6.00 -4.30 25.50
C GLY A 18 5.95 -3.19 24.47
N ASP A 19 5.34 -2.05 24.83
CA ASP A 19 5.35 -0.71 24.21
C ASP A 19 5.35 -0.53 22.67
N GLY A 20 5.24 -1.56 21.84
CA GLY A 20 5.21 -1.46 20.37
C GLY A 20 6.48 -0.85 19.72
N VAL A 21 7.51 -0.51 20.49
CA VAL A 21 8.75 0.11 20.01
C VAL A 21 9.77 -0.98 19.66
N GLN A 22 9.97 -1.22 18.36
CA GLN A 22 10.91 -2.21 17.83
C GLN A 22 12.38 -1.79 18.14
N PRO A 23 13.29 -2.70 18.55
CA PRO A 23 14.61 -2.35 19.07
C PRO A 23 15.50 -1.49 18.14
N LEU A 24 15.37 -1.63 16.82
CA LEU A 24 16.15 -0.88 15.83
C LEU A 24 15.72 0.59 15.73
N SER A 25 14.52 0.91 16.18
CA SER A 25 14.00 2.29 16.16
C SER A 25 14.64 3.22 17.18
N LYS A 26 15.45 2.69 18.11
CA LYS A 26 16.23 3.47 19.09
C LYS A 26 17.61 3.89 18.57
N ILE A 27 18.02 3.42 17.39
CA ILE A 27 19.33 3.72 16.80
C ILE A 27 19.27 5.11 16.17
N GLN A 28 19.94 6.08 16.78
CA GLN A 28 20.10 7.43 16.25
C GLN A 28 21.57 7.68 15.94
N ILE A 29 21.95 7.76 14.65
CA ILE A 29 23.34 7.98 14.19
C ILE A 29 24.01 9.13 14.94
N GLN A 30 23.25 10.21 15.23
CA GLN A 30 23.80 11.42 15.84
C GLN A 30 24.23 11.27 17.31
N ARG A 31 23.80 10.22 18.03
CA ARG A 31 24.22 9.98 19.43
C ARG A 31 25.39 9.00 19.59
N ASP A 32 25.72 8.23 18.55
CA ASP A 32 26.68 7.12 18.63
C ASP A 32 28.04 7.39 17.94
N VAL A 33 28.33 8.63 17.55
CA VAL A 33 29.57 9.02 16.83
C VAL A 33 30.87 8.82 17.64
N TYR A 34 30.78 8.47 18.93
CA TYR A 34 31.94 8.38 19.83
C TYR A 34 32.76 7.07 19.76
N LYS A 35 32.47 6.13 18.83
CA LYS A 35 33.22 4.87 18.68
C LYS A 35 33.38 4.39 17.23
N LEU A 36 33.65 5.29 16.28
CA LEU A 36 34.05 4.88 14.93
C LEU A 36 35.38 4.12 15.00
N HIS A 37 35.47 2.97 14.35
CA HIS A 37 36.71 2.18 14.32
C HIS A 37 37.64 2.77 13.25
N GLU A 38 38.86 3.21 13.63
CA GLU A 38 39.78 3.95 12.75
C GLU A 38 40.06 3.29 11.38
N ASN A 39 40.00 1.96 11.32
CA ASN A 39 40.27 1.16 10.11
C ASN A 39 39.02 0.54 9.44
N ALA A 40 37.80 0.92 9.85
CA ALA A 40 36.58 0.48 9.17
C ALA A 40 36.10 1.54 8.16
N SER A 41 35.63 1.10 7.00
CA SER A 41 35.19 1.97 5.92
C SER A 41 33.87 1.49 5.31
N VAL A 42 32.99 2.45 5.01
CA VAL A 42 31.79 2.23 4.20
C VAL A 42 31.80 3.29 3.10
N THR A 43 31.64 2.88 1.85
CA THR A 43 31.64 3.80 0.71
C THR A 43 30.48 3.47 -0.21
N ALA A 44 29.69 4.48 -0.58
CA ALA A 44 28.51 4.33 -1.43
C ALA A 44 28.70 4.99 -2.79
N ASN A 45 28.44 4.24 -3.88
CA ASN A 45 28.58 4.70 -5.25
C ASN A 45 27.40 4.27 -6.14
N PRO A 46 26.93 5.13 -7.08
CA PRO A 46 27.40 6.50 -7.34
C PRO A 46 26.87 7.51 -6.31
N VAL A 47 27.52 8.68 -6.21
CA VAL A 47 27.17 9.74 -5.24
C VAL A 47 25.93 10.54 -5.64
N LEU A 48 25.73 10.74 -6.94
CA LEU A 48 24.58 11.46 -7.51
C LEU A 48 23.68 10.50 -8.28
N LEU A 49 22.41 10.44 -7.86
CA LEU A 49 21.39 9.53 -8.39
C LEU A 49 20.39 10.26 -9.30
N GLY A 50 19.72 9.54 -10.19
CA GLY A 50 18.60 10.05 -11.00
C GLY A 50 18.99 11.15 -11.99
N THR A 51 20.22 11.13 -12.52
CA THR A 51 20.72 12.18 -13.42
C THR A 51 19.99 12.23 -14.77
N LYS A 52 19.25 11.19 -15.14
CA LYS A 52 18.38 11.16 -16.33
C LYS A 52 16.89 11.24 -15.96
N GLY A 53 16.58 11.66 -14.73
CA GLY A 53 15.21 11.74 -14.23
C GLY A 53 14.67 10.42 -13.68
N GLU A 54 15.52 9.44 -13.37
CA GLU A 54 15.10 8.21 -12.71
C GLU A 54 14.64 8.47 -11.27
N ASP A 55 13.55 7.81 -10.89
CA ASP A 55 12.95 7.89 -9.55
C ASP A 55 13.37 6.74 -8.62
N SER A 56 14.20 5.83 -9.13
CA SER A 56 14.89 4.79 -8.38
C SER A 56 16.22 4.43 -9.05
N GLN A 57 17.24 4.07 -8.27
CA GLN A 57 18.56 3.68 -8.80
C GLN A 57 19.27 2.68 -7.89
N TRP A 58 20.03 1.78 -8.51
CA TRP A 58 20.91 0.86 -7.80
C TRP A 58 22.18 1.56 -7.31
N VAL A 59 22.51 1.35 -6.04
CA VAL A 59 23.70 1.85 -5.36
C VAL A 59 24.52 0.65 -4.89
N THR A 60 25.82 0.69 -5.16
CA THR A 60 26.78 -0.28 -4.62
C THR A 60 27.43 0.31 -3.37
N VAL A 61 27.35 -0.42 -2.27
CA VAL A 61 27.99 -0.06 -1.00
C VAL A 61 29.09 -1.04 -0.71
N GLU A 62 30.31 -0.53 -0.67
CA GLU A 62 31.52 -1.28 -0.33
C GLU A 62 31.81 -1.12 1.15
N VAL A 63 32.06 -2.24 1.82
CA VAL A 63 32.31 -2.29 3.26
C VAL A 63 33.65 -2.96 3.51
N GLY A 64 34.44 -2.36 4.40
CA GLY A 64 35.67 -2.92 4.94
C GLY A 64 35.68 -2.79 6.47
N THR A 65 35.94 -3.89 7.19
CA THR A 65 36.14 -3.89 8.64
C THR A 65 37.30 -4.81 9.02
N PRO A 66 38.18 -4.41 9.95
CA PRO A 66 39.25 -5.27 10.43
C PRO A 66 38.78 -6.33 11.44
N LYS A 67 37.56 -6.20 11.96
CA LYS A 67 36.97 -7.13 12.95
C LYS A 67 35.56 -7.55 12.49
N PRO A 68 35.45 -8.36 11.42
CA PRO A 68 34.15 -8.80 10.95
C PRO A 68 33.47 -9.76 11.91
N SER A 69 32.15 -9.71 11.90
CA SER A 69 31.27 -10.68 12.56
C SER A 69 30.17 -11.12 11.60
N GLU A 70 29.70 -12.36 11.75
CA GLU A 70 28.57 -12.89 10.97
C GLU A 70 27.25 -12.14 11.24
N VAL A 71 27.18 -11.43 12.36
CA VAL A 71 26.02 -10.62 12.76
C VAL A 71 26.19 -9.13 12.44
N ASP A 72 27.22 -8.75 11.69
CA ASP A 72 27.37 -7.37 11.23
C ASP A 72 26.33 -7.07 10.15
N TRP A 73 25.81 -5.85 10.17
CA TRP A 73 24.74 -5.44 9.28
C TRP A 73 24.90 -3.99 8.86
N LEU A 74 24.45 -3.71 7.64
CA LEU A 74 24.51 -2.40 7.01
C LEU A 74 23.10 -1.84 6.94
N ALA A 75 22.89 -0.63 7.47
CA ALA A 75 21.61 0.06 7.34
C ALA A 75 21.67 1.26 6.42
N VAL A 76 20.51 1.53 5.83
CA VAL A 76 20.20 2.71 5.04
C VAL A 76 19.46 3.72 5.92
N PHE A 77 19.95 4.96 5.92
CA PHE A 77 19.36 6.09 6.62
C PHE A 77 19.01 7.20 5.64
N SER A 78 17.92 7.93 5.88
CA SER A 78 17.59 9.12 5.11
C SER A 78 16.62 10.06 5.84
N PRO A 79 17.04 11.29 6.18
CA PRO A 79 18.44 11.74 6.27
C PRO A 79 19.14 11.10 7.48
N ALA A 80 18.49 11.12 8.66
CA ALA A 80 19.00 10.54 9.90
C ALA A 80 18.18 9.35 10.44
N ASN A 81 17.06 9.00 9.81
CA ASN A 81 16.18 7.92 10.24
C ASN A 81 16.52 6.62 9.52
N PHE A 82 16.61 5.53 10.27
CA PHE A 82 16.75 4.18 9.73
C PHE A 82 15.57 3.85 8.82
N LYS A 83 15.84 3.15 7.71
CA LYS A 83 14.82 2.67 6.78
C LYS A 83 14.78 1.15 6.70
N TYR A 84 15.88 0.56 6.27
CA TYR A 84 16.04 -0.87 6.03
C TYR A 84 17.51 -1.27 6.13
N TYR A 85 17.78 -2.57 6.20
CA TYR A 85 19.10 -3.12 6.41
C TYR A 85 19.32 -4.44 5.70
N ARG A 86 20.60 -4.79 5.55
CA ARG A 86 21.05 -6.09 5.07
C ARG A 86 22.19 -6.60 5.94
N PHE A 87 22.32 -7.91 6.08
CA PHE A 87 23.49 -8.47 6.76
C PHE A 87 24.70 -8.37 5.83
N ALA A 88 25.87 -8.10 6.41
CA ALA A 88 27.09 -7.89 5.63
C ALA A 88 27.53 -9.17 4.88
N ASN A 89 27.11 -10.34 5.36
CA ASN A 89 27.37 -11.63 4.73
C ASN A 89 26.35 -12.03 3.63
N ASP A 90 25.28 -11.26 3.40
CA ASP A 90 24.21 -11.62 2.45
C ASP A 90 24.73 -11.85 1.01
N SER A 91 25.68 -11.03 0.56
CA SER A 91 26.27 -11.13 -0.78
C SER A 91 27.62 -11.86 -0.81
N ASN A 92 28.28 -12.00 0.33
CA ASN A 92 29.59 -12.63 0.45
C ASN A 92 29.67 -13.45 1.75
N SER A 93 29.53 -14.77 1.63
CA SER A 93 29.62 -15.69 2.76
C SER A 93 31.01 -15.69 3.44
N ASP A 94 32.06 -15.25 2.75
CA ASP A 94 33.42 -15.13 3.29
C ASP A 94 33.68 -13.78 4.00
N TYR A 95 32.64 -12.95 4.19
CA TYR A 95 32.77 -11.68 4.92
C TYR A 95 33.35 -11.88 6.32
N SER A 96 32.93 -12.92 7.05
CA SER A 96 33.41 -13.22 8.40
C SER A 96 34.92 -13.52 8.47
N LYS A 97 35.54 -13.88 7.34
CA LYS A 97 36.99 -14.14 7.23
C LYS A 97 37.75 -12.94 6.66
N THR A 98 37.17 -12.27 5.68
CA THR A 98 37.85 -11.25 4.86
C THR A 98 37.63 -9.83 5.37
N GLY A 99 36.54 -9.60 6.08
CA GLY A 99 36.11 -8.28 6.51
C GLY A 99 35.65 -7.36 5.37
N LYS A 100 35.48 -7.89 4.16
CA LYS A 100 35.14 -7.11 2.97
C LYS A 100 33.89 -7.65 2.30
N THR A 101 32.97 -6.77 1.96
CA THR A 101 31.76 -7.12 1.21
C THR A 101 31.32 -5.96 0.32
N SER A 102 30.53 -6.29 -0.68
CA SER A 102 29.86 -5.32 -1.54
C SER A 102 28.39 -5.69 -1.62
N LEU A 103 27.53 -4.75 -1.22
CA LEU A 103 26.08 -4.92 -1.22
C LEU A 103 25.45 -3.96 -2.23
N LYS A 104 24.40 -4.41 -2.90
CA LYS A 104 23.61 -3.57 -3.81
C LYS A 104 22.27 -3.25 -3.18
N PHE A 105 21.92 -1.97 -3.17
CA PHE A 105 20.64 -1.47 -2.69
C PHE A 105 19.90 -0.76 -3.83
N GLN A 106 18.60 -0.96 -3.93
CA GLN A 106 17.76 -0.15 -4.80
C GLN A 106 17.17 1.00 -3.97
N LEU A 107 17.61 2.23 -4.24
CA LEU A 107 17.07 3.41 -3.55
C LEU A 107 15.96 4.05 -4.38
N ILE A 108 14.94 4.56 -3.71
CA ILE A 108 13.86 5.35 -4.30
C ILE A 108 13.98 6.81 -3.88
N ASN A 109 13.69 7.76 -4.78
CA ASN A 109 13.73 9.18 -4.46
C ASN A 109 12.55 9.59 -3.58
N GLN A 110 12.86 10.02 -2.35
CA GLN A 110 11.87 10.39 -1.36
C GLN A 110 12.29 11.65 -0.61
N ARG A 111 12.79 12.66 -1.34
CA ARG A 111 13.05 14.05 -0.90
C ARG A 111 14.36 14.35 -0.20
N GLU A 112 14.91 13.41 0.56
CA GLU A 112 16.11 13.66 1.38
C GLU A 112 17.28 12.83 0.88
N ASP A 113 18.47 13.19 1.36
CA ASP A 113 19.70 12.46 1.11
C ASP A 113 19.73 11.12 1.86
N PHE A 114 20.75 10.32 1.56
CA PHE A 114 20.96 9.00 2.12
C PHE A 114 22.37 8.85 2.67
N SER A 115 22.48 8.10 3.77
CA SER A 115 23.74 7.63 4.32
C SER A 115 23.63 6.16 4.71
N PHE A 116 24.74 5.45 4.69
CA PHE A 116 24.82 4.06 5.11
C PHE A 116 25.68 3.96 6.37
N ALA A 117 25.28 3.09 7.29
CA ALA A 117 26.03 2.87 8.52
C ALA A 117 26.19 1.37 8.79
N LEU A 118 27.43 0.97 9.07
CA LEU A 118 27.79 -0.39 9.46
C LEU A 118 27.66 -0.52 10.98
N PHE A 119 26.97 -1.56 11.41
CA PHE A 119 26.82 -1.92 12.82
C PHE A 119 27.36 -3.32 13.10
N SER A 120 27.93 -3.49 14.29
CA SER A 120 28.32 -4.78 14.85
C SER A 120 27.47 -5.12 16.08
N GLY A 121 27.57 -6.36 16.57
CA GLY A 121 26.84 -6.80 17.76
C GLY A 121 25.38 -7.22 17.51
N GLY A 122 25.01 -7.40 16.24
CA GLY A 122 23.67 -7.81 15.82
C GLY A 122 22.60 -6.75 16.05
N LEU A 123 21.34 -7.13 15.86
CA LEU A 123 20.18 -6.24 15.99
C LEU A 123 19.80 -5.96 17.45
N SER A 124 20.23 -6.82 18.39
CA SER A 124 19.90 -6.71 19.82
C SER A 124 20.81 -5.74 20.59
N ASN A 125 22.08 -5.61 20.18
CA ASN A 125 23.04 -4.70 20.82
C ASN A 125 23.90 -4.00 19.75
N PRO A 126 23.27 -3.13 18.93
CA PRO A 126 23.91 -2.55 17.78
C PRO A 126 24.98 -1.53 18.19
N LYS A 127 26.19 -1.67 17.63
CA LYS A 127 27.31 -0.74 17.83
C LYS A 127 27.75 -0.17 16.50
N LEU A 128 27.65 1.14 16.36
CA LEU A 128 28.08 1.85 15.16
C LEU A 128 29.58 1.67 14.94
N VAL A 129 29.97 1.23 13.74
CA VAL A 129 31.36 0.94 13.37
C VAL A 129 31.90 1.97 12.39
N ALA A 130 31.14 2.27 11.33
CA ALA A 130 31.52 3.18 10.26
C ALA A 130 30.27 3.79 9.58
N VAL A 131 30.42 4.97 9.00
CA VAL A 131 29.37 5.70 8.25
C VAL A 131 29.91 6.05 6.87
N SER A 132 29.06 6.00 5.84
CA SER A 132 29.43 6.30 4.47
C SER A 132 29.47 7.79 4.15
N ASN A 133 29.96 8.12 2.95
CA ASN A 133 29.62 9.38 2.30
C ASN A 133 28.09 9.51 2.12
N VAL A 134 27.62 10.75 2.09
CA VAL A 134 26.24 11.09 1.77
C VAL A 134 26.02 10.94 0.26
N ILE A 135 24.87 10.42 -0.14
CA ILE A 135 24.44 10.36 -1.54
C ILE A 135 23.05 10.99 -1.71
N THR A 136 22.77 11.57 -2.87
CA THR A 136 21.51 12.28 -3.12
C THR A 136 21.03 12.10 -4.55
N PHE A 137 19.72 12.23 -4.77
CA PHE A 137 19.16 12.40 -6.10
C PHE A 137 19.46 13.80 -6.65
N ALA A 138 19.56 13.92 -7.97
CA ALA A 138 19.83 15.19 -8.67
C ALA A 138 18.74 16.24 -8.39
N ASN A 139 17.48 15.79 -8.29
CA ASN A 139 16.39 16.60 -7.76
C ASN A 139 15.61 15.78 -6.72
N PRO A 140 15.94 15.91 -5.42
CA PRO A 140 15.21 15.21 -4.37
C PRO A 140 13.74 15.63 -4.28
N LYS A 141 13.44 16.90 -4.61
CA LYS A 141 12.08 17.47 -4.52
C LYS A 141 11.17 17.13 -5.70
N ALA A 142 11.64 16.35 -6.67
CA ALA A 142 10.91 16.05 -7.90
C ALA A 142 9.47 15.55 -7.65
N PRO A 143 8.51 15.85 -8.57
CA PRO A 143 7.16 15.28 -8.50
C PRO A 143 7.18 13.79 -8.88
N LEU A 144 6.81 12.93 -7.93
CA LEU A 144 6.96 11.48 -8.04
C LEU A 144 5.69 10.72 -7.64
N TYR A 145 5.67 9.45 -8.05
CA TYR A 145 4.68 8.44 -7.67
C TYR A 145 3.21 8.87 -7.88
N PRO A 146 2.84 9.28 -9.12
CA PRO A 146 1.46 9.59 -9.42
C PRO A 146 0.58 8.36 -9.25
N ARG A 147 -0.62 8.60 -8.73
CA ARG A 147 -1.65 7.60 -8.50
C ARG A 147 -3.00 8.19 -8.89
N LEU A 148 -3.70 7.48 -9.76
CA LEU A 148 -5.01 7.82 -10.29
C LEU A 148 -6.10 7.31 -9.35
N ALA A 149 -7.15 8.10 -9.18
CA ALA A 149 -8.39 7.66 -8.57
C ALA A 149 -9.58 8.34 -9.25
N LEU A 150 -10.70 7.64 -9.34
CA LEU A 150 -11.94 8.22 -9.86
C LEU A 150 -12.37 9.42 -9.02
N GLY A 151 -12.83 10.47 -9.68
CA GLY A 151 -13.35 11.67 -9.04
C GLY A 151 -14.78 11.49 -8.51
N GLN A 152 -15.44 12.61 -8.20
CA GLN A 152 -16.83 12.59 -7.74
C GLN A 152 -17.83 12.32 -8.86
N HIS A 153 -17.42 12.58 -10.10
CA HIS A 153 -18.21 12.37 -11.31
C HIS A 153 -17.52 11.35 -12.22
N TRP A 154 -18.30 10.69 -13.08
CA TRP A 154 -17.82 9.62 -13.95
C TRP A 154 -16.80 10.09 -14.99
N ASP A 155 -16.84 11.36 -15.35
CA ASP A 155 -15.98 12.08 -16.29
C ASP A 155 -14.87 12.88 -15.58
N GLU A 156 -14.61 12.58 -14.31
CA GLU A 156 -13.53 13.17 -13.52
C GLU A 156 -12.49 12.11 -13.10
N MET A 157 -11.23 12.40 -13.36
CA MET A 157 -10.08 11.63 -12.87
C MET A 157 -9.22 12.51 -11.97
N THR A 158 -8.83 11.99 -10.81
CA THR A 158 -7.87 12.66 -9.95
C THR A 158 -6.48 12.09 -10.18
N VAL A 159 -5.48 12.96 -10.21
CA VAL A 159 -4.06 12.58 -10.22
C VAL A 159 -3.47 13.09 -8.92
N THR A 160 -3.07 12.17 -8.04
CA THR A 160 -2.38 12.51 -6.79
C THR A 160 -0.92 12.15 -6.89
N TRP A 161 0.00 13.00 -6.43
CA TRP A 161 1.44 12.72 -6.42
C TRP A 161 2.11 13.34 -5.20
N THR A 162 3.41 13.07 -5.04
CA THR A 162 4.18 13.56 -3.90
C THR A 162 5.42 14.31 -4.38
N SER A 163 5.75 15.43 -3.75
CA SER A 163 6.93 16.23 -4.06
C SER A 163 7.55 16.87 -2.81
N GLY A 164 8.70 17.52 -2.98
CA GLY A 164 9.32 18.31 -1.91
C GLY A 164 9.08 19.82 -2.03
N TYR A 165 8.19 20.26 -2.93
CA TYR A 165 7.86 21.67 -3.12
C TYR A 165 6.56 22.01 -2.39
N ASN A 166 6.65 22.98 -1.48
CA ASN A 166 5.46 23.58 -0.90
C ASN A 166 4.87 24.64 -1.84
N ILE A 167 3.63 25.09 -1.57
CA ILE A 167 2.89 26.05 -2.39
C ILE A 167 3.52 27.45 -2.45
N ASP A 168 4.37 27.80 -1.48
CA ASP A 168 5.16 29.04 -1.48
C ASP A 168 6.46 28.91 -2.30
N GLU A 169 6.92 27.69 -2.58
CA GLU A 169 8.08 27.42 -3.43
C GLU A 169 7.69 27.24 -4.90
N ALA A 170 6.60 26.52 -5.17
CA ALA A 170 6.12 26.23 -6.51
C ALA A 170 4.60 26.07 -6.56
N VAL A 171 3.99 26.51 -7.66
CA VAL A 171 2.57 26.26 -7.96
C VAL A 171 2.45 24.87 -8.61
N PRO A 172 1.78 23.89 -7.97
CA PRO A 172 1.62 22.56 -8.53
C PRO A 172 0.46 22.51 -9.53
N LEU A 173 0.69 21.83 -10.65
CA LEU A 173 -0.29 21.65 -11.71
C LEU A 173 -0.15 20.28 -12.38
N VAL A 174 -1.22 19.86 -13.06
CA VAL A 174 -1.17 18.74 -14.01
C VAL A 174 -1.45 19.30 -15.40
N GLU A 175 -0.55 19.02 -16.34
CA GLU A 175 -0.80 19.24 -17.75
C GLU A 175 -1.29 17.93 -18.37
N TYR A 176 -2.37 17.97 -19.13
CA TYR A 176 -2.93 16.80 -19.77
C TYR A 176 -3.50 17.12 -21.15
N TRP A 177 -3.49 16.14 -22.03
CA TRP A 177 -4.03 16.24 -23.38
C TRP A 177 -4.59 14.90 -23.82
N GLY A 178 -5.73 14.96 -24.52
CA GLY A 178 -6.41 13.80 -25.06
C GLY A 178 -6.01 13.57 -26.51
N ILE A 179 -6.93 13.91 -27.42
CA ILE A 179 -6.83 13.58 -28.83
C ILE A 179 -5.67 14.35 -29.48
N LYS A 180 -4.88 13.66 -30.30
CA LYS A 180 -3.74 14.24 -31.01
C LYS A 180 -4.22 15.41 -31.89
N GLY A 181 -3.81 16.63 -31.56
CA GLY A 181 -4.21 17.86 -32.23
C GLY A 181 -5.05 18.81 -31.36
N GLU A 182 -5.53 18.35 -30.20
CA GLU A 182 -6.13 19.24 -29.20
C GLU A 182 -5.06 20.03 -28.44
N SER A 183 -5.47 21.19 -27.93
CA SER A 183 -4.61 22.01 -27.08
C SER A 183 -4.40 21.33 -25.73
N GLN A 184 -3.18 21.47 -25.19
CA GLN A 184 -2.90 21.00 -23.84
C GLN A 184 -3.74 21.78 -22.83
N THR A 185 -4.37 21.04 -21.92
CA THR A 185 -5.14 21.62 -20.82
C THR A 185 -4.30 21.52 -19.55
N SER A 186 -4.40 22.51 -18.67
CA SER A 186 -3.78 22.49 -17.36
C SER A 186 -4.84 22.53 -16.27
N SER A 187 -4.63 21.76 -15.21
CA SER A 187 -5.46 21.76 -14.01
C SER A 187 -4.61 22.08 -12.79
N PRO A 188 -5.02 23.02 -11.93
CA PRO A 188 -4.30 23.30 -10.68
C PRO A 188 -4.41 22.11 -9.72
N ALA A 189 -3.47 22.01 -8.78
CA ALA A 189 -3.49 20.96 -7.77
C ALA A 189 -3.71 21.54 -6.37
N GLY A 190 -4.64 20.95 -5.61
CA GLY A 190 -4.71 21.15 -4.17
C GLY A 190 -3.51 20.50 -3.49
N THR A 191 -2.93 21.13 -2.47
CA THR A 191 -1.77 20.59 -1.75
C THR A 191 -2.11 20.35 -0.29
N LEU A 192 -1.79 19.16 0.19
CA LEU A 192 -1.96 18.74 1.57
C LEU A 192 -0.64 18.17 2.10
N THR A 193 -0.48 18.24 3.41
CA THR A 193 0.58 17.54 4.15
C THR A 193 0.09 17.26 5.56
N PHE A 194 0.88 16.52 6.34
CA PHE A 194 0.65 16.31 7.75
C PHE A 194 1.98 16.43 8.49
N THR A 195 1.92 16.84 9.75
CA THR A 195 3.12 17.02 10.58
C THR A 195 3.22 15.92 11.64
N ARG A 196 4.33 15.90 12.36
CA ARG A 196 4.54 14.96 13.46
C ARG A 196 3.42 15.05 14.49
N GLU A 197 2.93 16.25 14.74
CA GLU A 197 1.89 16.56 15.71
C GLU A 197 0.51 16.06 15.29
N THR A 198 0.29 15.79 14.01
CA THR A 198 -0.94 15.16 13.51
C THR A 198 -1.03 13.68 13.93
N MET A 199 0.10 13.03 14.21
CA MET A 199 0.12 11.61 14.58
C MET A 199 -0.36 11.39 16.02
N CYS A 200 -1.27 10.43 16.20
CA CYS A 200 -1.92 10.17 17.49
C CYS A 200 -0.98 9.56 18.55
N GLY A 201 0.04 8.79 18.14
CA GLY A 201 0.90 8.07 19.07
C GLY A 201 2.16 7.48 18.45
N PRO A 202 3.03 6.85 19.26
CA PRO A 202 4.19 6.12 18.78
C PRO A 202 3.79 4.86 17.98
N PRO A 203 4.64 4.37 17.04
CA PRO A 203 5.91 4.95 16.64
C PRO A 203 5.78 6.17 15.69
N ALA A 204 4.59 6.40 15.11
CA ALA A 204 4.31 7.45 14.13
C ALA A 204 4.68 8.87 14.58
N ARG A 205 4.35 9.22 15.83
CA ARG A 205 4.67 10.53 16.43
C ARG A 205 6.12 10.64 16.91
N THR A 206 6.88 9.55 16.90
CA THR A 206 8.19 9.44 17.57
C THR A 206 9.27 8.95 16.60
N VAL A 207 9.80 7.75 16.82
CA VAL A 207 10.93 7.16 16.10
C VAL A 207 10.60 6.78 14.65
N GLY A 208 9.32 6.54 14.34
CA GLY A 208 8.88 6.22 12.98
C GLY A 208 8.52 7.45 12.14
N TRP A 209 8.56 8.65 12.73
CA TRP A 209 8.24 9.88 12.01
C TRP A 209 9.24 10.15 10.88
N ARG A 210 8.73 10.40 9.69
CA ARG A 210 9.47 10.95 8.57
C ARG A 210 8.58 11.97 7.87
N ASP A 211 9.17 13.11 7.50
CA ASP A 211 8.45 14.15 6.79
C ASP A 211 7.90 13.60 5.45
N PRO A 212 6.58 13.70 5.19
CA PRO A 212 5.96 13.16 3.97
C PRO A 212 6.14 14.06 2.75
N GLY A 213 6.73 15.25 2.90
CA GLY A 213 6.74 16.30 1.89
C GLY A 213 5.35 16.86 1.66
N PHE A 214 5.00 17.06 0.40
CA PHE A 214 3.72 17.64 0.00
C PHE A 214 3.00 16.68 -0.95
N ILE A 215 1.72 16.45 -0.68
CA ILE A 215 0.83 15.60 -1.48
C ILE A 215 -0.07 16.53 -2.27
N HIS A 216 0.00 16.43 -3.59
CA HIS A 216 -0.77 17.28 -4.50
C HIS A 216 -1.81 16.45 -5.23
N THR A 217 -3.02 16.99 -5.40
CA THR A 217 -4.11 16.36 -6.14
C THR A 217 -4.66 17.33 -7.18
N GLY A 218 -4.49 16.99 -8.45
CA GLY A 218 -5.11 17.68 -9.59
C GLY A 218 -6.37 16.96 -10.05
N PHE A 219 -7.33 17.71 -10.57
CA PHE A 219 -8.63 17.20 -11.04
C PHE A 219 -8.75 17.38 -12.54
N LEU A 220 -8.79 16.27 -13.29
CA LEU A 220 -8.97 16.25 -14.74
C LEU A 220 -10.45 16.02 -15.00
N LYS A 221 -11.13 17.06 -15.48
CA LYS A 221 -12.59 17.10 -15.65
C LYS A 221 -12.98 17.08 -17.13
N ASP A 222 -14.27 16.89 -17.36
CA ASP A 222 -14.89 16.89 -18.69
C ASP A 222 -14.25 15.84 -19.62
N LEU A 223 -13.91 14.68 -19.06
CA LEU A 223 -13.24 13.60 -19.78
C LEU A 223 -14.22 12.88 -20.69
N TRP A 224 -13.80 12.68 -21.93
CA TRP A 224 -14.57 11.92 -22.90
C TRP A 224 -14.46 10.44 -22.55
N PRO A 225 -15.55 9.67 -22.51
CA PRO A 225 -15.51 8.28 -22.07
C PRO A 225 -14.62 7.43 -22.98
N ASN A 226 -13.89 6.48 -22.40
CA ASN A 226 -13.01 5.54 -23.10
C ASN A 226 -11.86 6.15 -23.92
N SER A 227 -11.51 7.41 -23.66
CA SER A 227 -10.48 8.13 -24.41
C SER A 227 -9.13 8.03 -23.72
N LEU A 228 -8.07 7.95 -24.53
CA LEU A 228 -6.70 7.94 -24.03
C LEU A 228 -6.24 9.37 -23.75
N TYR A 229 -5.82 9.62 -22.51
CA TYR A 229 -5.22 10.87 -22.07
C TYR A 229 -3.77 10.66 -21.70
N THR A 230 -2.93 11.64 -22.01
CA THR A 230 -1.56 11.71 -21.53
C THR A 230 -1.44 12.89 -20.57
N TYR A 231 -0.67 12.72 -19.49
CA TYR A 231 -0.49 13.75 -18.48
C TYR A 231 0.96 13.85 -17.99
N LYS A 232 1.30 15.03 -17.45
CA LYS A 232 2.57 15.34 -16.78
C LYS A 232 2.29 16.13 -15.50
N LEU A 233 3.09 15.86 -14.49
CA LEU A 233 3.09 16.59 -13.23
C LEU A 233 4.03 17.78 -13.37
N GLY A 234 3.54 18.96 -13.03
CA GLY A 234 4.28 20.22 -13.15
C GLY A 234 4.37 20.95 -11.82
N HIS A 235 5.50 21.61 -11.62
CA HIS A 235 5.71 22.60 -10.55
C HIS A 235 6.26 23.87 -11.18
N SER A 236 5.47 24.94 -11.15
CA SER A 236 5.88 26.25 -11.64
C SER A 236 6.59 27.01 -10.52
N LEU A 237 7.89 27.21 -10.66
CA LEU A 237 8.73 27.90 -9.67
C LEU A 237 8.53 29.42 -9.74
N SER A 238 8.85 30.13 -8.66
CA SER A 238 8.76 31.60 -8.57
C SER A 238 9.56 32.36 -9.64
N ASN A 239 10.57 31.72 -10.25
CA ASN A 239 11.37 32.26 -11.35
C ASN A 239 10.79 31.95 -12.74
N SER A 240 9.52 31.53 -12.82
CA SER A 240 8.80 31.14 -14.04
C SER A 240 9.36 29.91 -14.78
N SER A 241 10.28 29.16 -14.18
CA SER A 241 10.71 27.86 -14.70
C SER A 241 9.78 26.74 -14.22
N TYR A 242 9.72 25.65 -15.00
CA TYR A 242 8.89 24.51 -14.67
C TYR A 242 9.76 23.28 -14.40
N ILE A 243 9.40 22.55 -13.35
CA ILE A 243 9.88 21.19 -13.10
C ILE A 243 8.78 20.23 -13.56
N TRP A 244 9.10 19.40 -14.54
CA TRP A 244 8.18 18.43 -15.12
C TRP A 244 8.57 17.00 -14.75
N SER A 245 7.57 16.16 -14.51
CA SER A 245 7.74 14.72 -14.49
C SER A 245 7.90 14.17 -15.93
N LYS A 246 8.19 12.87 -16.02
CA LYS A 246 7.94 12.11 -17.25
C LYS A 246 6.45 12.12 -17.61
N SER A 247 6.14 11.82 -18.87
CA SER A 247 4.76 11.63 -19.32
C SER A 247 4.21 10.30 -18.82
N TYR A 248 2.92 10.29 -18.50
CA TYR A 248 2.12 9.12 -18.16
C TYR A 248 0.84 9.13 -19.00
N SER A 249 0.17 8.00 -19.11
CA SER A 249 -1.09 7.92 -19.87
C SER A 249 -2.10 7.04 -19.14
N PHE A 250 -3.38 7.35 -19.30
CA PHE A 250 -4.49 6.57 -18.78
C PHE A 250 -5.66 6.61 -19.75
N LYS A 251 -6.55 5.62 -19.65
CA LYS A 251 -7.82 5.61 -20.37
C LYS A 251 -8.92 6.09 -19.41
N SER A 252 -9.71 7.07 -19.83
CA SER A 252 -10.84 7.56 -19.04
C SER A 252 -11.94 6.51 -18.92
N SER A 253 -12.71 6.59 -17.82
CA SER A 253 -13.74 5.61 -17.50
C SER A 253 -14.87 5.55 -18.54
N PRO A 254 -15.50 4.39 -18.72
CA PRO A 254 -16.76 4.26 -19.44
C PRO A 254 -17.86 5.12 -18.79
N TYR A 255 -18.83 5.54 -19.61
CA TYR A 255 -20.04 6.15 -19.08
C TYR A 255 -20.83 5.15 -18.20
N PRO A 256 -21.46 5.57 -17.09
CA PRO A 256 -22.26 4.69 -16.25
C PRO A 256 -23.38 4.00 -17.04
N GLY A 257 -23.34 2.66 -17.07
CA GLY A 257 -24.22 1.79 -17.84
C GLY A 257 -23.77 1.46 -19.26
N GLN A 258 -22.58 1.89 -19.68
CA GLN A 258 -22.05 1.59 -21.01
C GLN A 258 -21.88 0.08 -21.24
N ASP A 259 -22.34 -0.39 -22.40
CA ASP A 259 -22.13 -1.75 -22.90
C ASP A 259 -20.72 -1.93 -23.46
N SER A 260 -19.77 -2.27 -22.60
CA SER A 260 -18.42 -2.67 -22.98
C SER A 260 -17.88 -3.75 -22.04
N LEU A 261 -16.87 -4.49 -22.49
CA LEU A 261 -16.10 -5.36 -21.61
C LEU A 261 -15.36 -4.48 -20.58
N GLN A 262 -15.43 -4.88 -19.30
CA GLN A 262 -14.92 -4.12 -18.16
C GLN A 262 -14.25 -5.10 -17.20
N HIS A 263 -12.97 -4.87 -16.87
CA HIS A 263 -12.18 -5.75 -16.02
C HIS A 263 -11.76 -5.07 -14.71
N VAL A 264 -12.27 -5.62 -13.60
CA VAL A 264 -12.06 -5.08 -12.25
C VAL A 264 -11.20 -6.06 -11.46
N VAL A 265 -10.13 -5.56 -10.85
CA VAL A 265 -9.28 -6.33 -9.93
C VAL A 265 -9.53 -5.85 -8.51
N MET A 266 -9.70 -6.78 -7.56
CA MET A 266 -9.91 -6.47 -6.15
C MET A 266 -9.14 -7.41 -5.23
N PHE A 267 -8.41 -6.84 -4.27
CA PHE A 267 -7.66 -7.58 -3.24
C PHE A 267 -7.46 -6.71 -2.00
N GLY A 268 -7.21 -7.33 -0.85
CA GLY A 268 -6.75 -6.66 0.36
C GLY A 268 -5.32 -7.08 0.72
N ASP A 269 -4.71 -6.36 1.67
CA ASP A 269 -3.61 -6.87 2.49
C ASP A 269 -2.31 -7.15 1.71
N MET A 270 -2.04 -6.39 0.65
CA MET A 270 -0.85 -6.59 -0.19
C MET A 270 0.45 -6.16 0.50
N GLY A 271 0.42 -5.11 1.32
CA GLY A 271 1.64 -4.60 1.95
C GLY A 271 2.70 -4.11 0.96
N LYS A 272 3.95 -4.23 1.40
CA LYS A 272 5.15 -3.86 0.62
C LYS A 272 6.25 -4.90 0.84
N ALA A 273 7.28 -4.88 0.00
CA ALA A 273 8.55 -5.55 0.29
C ALA A 273 9.68 -4.94 -0.55
N GLU A 274 10.91 -5.04 -0.07
CA GLU A 274 12.09 -4.51 -0.78
C GLU A 274 12.52 -5.43 -1.92
N ARG A 275 12.63 -4.85 -3.13
CA ARG A 275 12.96 -5.61 -4.35
C ARG A 275 14.42 -6.08 -4.40
N ASP A 276 15.28 -5.46 -3.61
CA ASP A 276 16.69 -5.84 -3.47
C ASP A 276 16.92 -6.93 -2.38
N GLY A 277 15.85 -7.37 -1.71
CA GLY A 277 15.90 -8.36 -0.63
C GLY A 277 16.36 -7.79 0.71
N SER A 278 16.35 -6.46 0.90
CA SER A 278 16.62 -5.83 2.19
C SER A 278 15.52 -6.15 3.21
N ASN A 279 15.92 -6.30 4.47
CA ASN A 279 14.98 -6.42 5.58
C ASN A 279 14.56 -5.03 6.06
N GLU A 280 13.32 -4.93 6.53
CA GLU A 280 12.78 -3.65 6.99
C GLU A 280 11.76 -3.79 8.13
N TYR A 281 11.23 -2.67 8.62
CA TYR A 281 10.16 -2.72 9.62
C TYR A 281 8.91 -3.36 9.01
N ALA A 282 8.21 -4.17 9.82
CA ALA A 282 6.99 -4.83 9.40
C ALA A 282 7.15 -5.66 8.10
N ASP A 283 8.31 -6.28 7.88
CA ASP A 283 8.58 -7.11 6.70
C ASP A 283 7.99 -8.53 6.87
N TYR A 284 6.66 -8.63 6.76
CA TYR A 284 5.91 -9.89 6.89
C TYR A 284 4.92 -10.11 5.73
N GLN A 285 5.19 -9.50 4.57
CA GLN A 285 4.35 -9.57 3.36
C GLN A 285 5.08 -10.18 2.15
N PRO A 286 5.54 -11.45 2.24
CA PRO A 286 6.39 -12.04 1.20
C PRO A 286 5.70 -12.14 -0.18
N GLY A 287 4.37 -12.18 -0.24
CA GLY A 287 3.62 -12.22 -1.51
C GLY A 287 3.44 -10.86 -2.19
N SER A 288 3.84 -9.75 -1.57
CA SER A 288 3.59 -8.37 -2.04
C SER A 288 4.11 -8.14 -3.46
N LEU A 289 5.39 -8.48 -3.68
CA LEU A 289 6.03 -8.30 -4.99
C LEU A 289 5.45 -9.23 -6.05
N ILE A 290 5.00 -10.43 -5.68
CA ILE A 290 4.40 -11.41 -6.61
C ILE A 290 3.06 -10.86 -7.12
N THR A 291 2.18 -10.43 -6.21
CA THR A 291 0.88 -9.84 -6.56
C THR A 291 1.07 -8.60 -7.44
N ARG A 292 2.00 -7.72 -7.06
CA ARG A 292 2.35 -6.54 -7.86
C ARG A 292 2.84 -6.92 -9.25
N ASP A 293 3.78 -7.86 -9.37
CA ASP A 293 4.39 -8.22 -10.64
C ASP A 293 3.39 -8.90 -11.58
N GLN A 294 2.49 -9.73 -11.04
CA GLN A 294 1.42 -10.33 -11.81
C GLN A 294 0.45 -9.27 -12.35
N LEU A 295 0.05 -8.31 -11.51
CA LEU A 295 -0.86 -7.24 -11.92
C LEU A 295 -0.22 -6.31 -12.96
N VAL A 296 1.07 -6.00 -12.84
CA VAL A 296 1.80 -5.23 -13.86
C VAL A 296 1.85 -5.99 -15.19
N LYS A 297 2.02 -7.31 -15.15
CA LYS A 297 2.06 -8.16 -16.36
C LYS A 297 0.71 -8.20 -17.09
N GLU A 298 -0.40 -8.13 -16.37
CA GLU A 298 -1.76 -8.20 -16.92
C GLU A 298 -2.43 -6.84 -17.07
N LEU A 299 -1.70 -5.74 -16.84
CA LEU A 299 -2.27 -4.39 -16.74
C LEU A 299 -3.05 -3.95 -17.98
N ASP A 300 -2.63 -4.37 -19.18
CA ASP A 300 -3.34 -4.08 -20.44
C ASP A 300 -4.78 -4.64 -20.45
N GLY A 301 -5.05 -5.67 -19.66
CA GLY A 301 -6.37 -6.28 -19.47
C GLY A 301 -7.09 -5.81 -18.21
N VAL A 302 -6.57 -4.84 -17.46
CA VAL A 302 -7.17 -4.34 -16.22
C VAL A 302 -7.60 -2.91 -16.40
N ASP A 303 -8.85 -2.62 -16.08
CA ASP A 303 -9.42 -1.27 -16.22
C ASP A 303 -9.34 -0.46 -14.91
N ILE A 304 -9.51 -1.14 -13.77
CA ILE A 304 -9.57 -0.51 -12.45
C ILE A 304 -9.16 -1.50 -11.35
N VAL A 305 -8.47 -0.99 -10.32
CA VAL A 305 -7.98 -1.78 -9.19
C VAL A 305 -8.57 -1.25 -7.89
N PHE A 306 -9.03 -2.16 -7.03
CA PHE A 306 -9.53 -1.89 -5.69
C PHE A 306 -8.62 -2.57 -4.67
N HIS A 307 -7.92 -1.77 -3.85
CA HIS A 307 -7.14 -2.28 -2.72
C HIS A 307 -7.89 -2.00 -1.42
N ILE A 308 -8.59 -3.03 -0.92
CA ILE A 308 -9.59 -2.92 0.15
C ILE A 308 -8.99 -3.04 1.56
N GLY A 309 -8.02 -2.16 1.87
CA GLY A 309 -7.44 -2.02 3.21
C GLY A 309 -6.12 -2.78 3.42
N ASP A 310 -5.48 -2.51 4.56
CA ASP A 310 -4.15 -3.01 4.93
C ASP A 310 -3.09 -2.81 3.83
N MET A 311 -2.94 -1.54 3.45
CA MET A 311 -2.17 -1.11 2.28
C MET A 311 -0.67 -1.39 2.40
N ALA A 312 0.03 -0.63 3.25
CA ALA A 312 1.50 -0.63 3.32
C ALA A 312 2.04 -1.28 4.59
N TYR A 313 1.18 -1.62 5.55
CA TYR A 313 1.58 -2.08 6.90
C TYR A 313 2.64 -1.19 7.57
N SER A 314 2.63 0.12 7.26
CA SER A 314 3.63 1.04 7.80
C SER A 314 3.62 1.09 9.33
N ASN A 315 2.44 0.92 9.93
CA ASN A 315 2.22 0.83 11.38
C ASN A 315 2.95 1.94 12.17
N GLY A 316 3.06 3.12 11.55
CA GLY A 316 3.73 4.30 12.10
C GLY A 316 5.19 4.52 11.67
N TYR A 317 5.78 3.66 10.85
CA TYR A 317 7.05 3.92 10.15
C TYR A 317 6.78 4.61 8.80
N ILE A 318 6.69 5.94 8.83
CA ILE A 318 6.09 6.75 7.76
C ILE A 318 6.83 6.64 6.42
N SER A 319 8.14 6.33 6.42
CA SER A 319 8.93 6.16 5.19
C SER A 319 8.37 5.08 4.25
N GLN A 320 7.64 4.10 4.79
CA GLN A 320 7.11 2.97 4.04
C GLN A 320 5.92 3.37 3.14
N TRP A 321 5.33 4.55 3.34
CA TRP A 321 4.30 5.08 2.42
C TRP A 321 4.90 5.52 1.08
N ASP A 322 6.07 6.17 1.07
CA ASP A 322 6.79 6.50 -0.17
C ASP A 322 7.21 5.22 -0.90
N GLN A 323 7.63 4.19 -0.14
CA GLN A 323 7.95 2.87 -0.68
C GLN A 323 6.74 2.20 -1.34
N PHE A 324 5.60 2.16 -0.64
CA PHE A 324 4.37 1.58 -1.17
C PHE A 324 3.89 2.32 -2.42
N THR A 325 3.85 3.65 -2.40
CA THR A 325 3.43 4.45 -3.56
C THR A 325 4.37 4.28 -4.76
N SER A 326 5.68 4.12 -4.53
CA SER A 326 6.65 3.72 -5.57
C SER A 326 6.40 2.31 -6.10
N GLN A 327 6.09 1.35 -5.22
CA GLN A 327 5.81 -0.05 -5.56
C GLN A 327 4.58 -0.18 -6.49
N VAL A 328 3.50 0.55 -6.18
CA VAL A 328 2.24 0.51 -6.95
C VAL A 328 2.20 1.50 -8.13
N LYS A 329 3.13 2.46 -8.22
CA LYS A 329 3.22 3.45 -9.31
C LYS A 329 2.99 2.83 -10.71
N PRO A 330 3.63 1.74 -11.14
CA PRO A 330 3.43 1.22 -12.51
C PRO A 330 2.00 0.81 -12.83
N ILE A 331 1.17 0.55 -11.81
CA ILE A 331 -0.26 0.26 -11.92
C ILE A 331 -1.03 1.57 -11.76
N ALA A 332 -0.86 2.22 -10.61
CA ALA A 332 -1.65 3.38 -10.20
C ALA A 332 -1.42 4.62 -11.06
N SER A 333 -0.32 4.73 -11.82
CA SER A 333 -0.12 5.83 -12.76
C SER A 333 -0.90 5.68 -14.07
N THR A 334 -1.48 4.50 -14.31
CA THR A 334 -2.07 4.11 -15.60
C THR A 334 -3.55 3.76 -15.47
N VAL A 335 -3.93 3.09 -14.38
CA VAL A 335 -5.33 2.74 -14.07
C VAL A 335 -5.72 3.31 -12.70
N PRO A 336 -7.01 3.60 -12.45
CA PRO A 336 -7.45 4.06 -11.14
C PRO A 336 -7.17 3.01 -10.07
N TYR A 337 -6.47 3.41 -9.03
CA TYR A 337 -6.10 2.59 -7.88
C TYR A 337 -6.89 3.06 -6.67
N MET A 338 -8.05 2.45 -6.48
CA MET A 338 -9.05 2.90 -5.54
C MET A 338 -8.80 2.31 -4.15
N VAL A 339 -8.79 3.20 -3.15
CA VAL A 339 -8.54 2.89 -1.73
C VAL A 339 -9.55 3.66 -0.87
N ALA A 340 -9.83 3.15 0.35
CA ALA A 340 -10.71 3.77 1.35
C ALA A 340 -12.23 3.68 1.05
N ARG A 341 -13.03 4.50 1.76
CA ARG A 341 -14.50 4.54 1.69
C ARG A 341 -14.98 5.46 0.58
N TYR A 342 -15.75 4.92 -0.37
CA TYR A 342 -16.34 5.69 -1.48
C TYR A 342 -17.54 4.97 -2.12
N SER A 343 -18.34 5.76 -2.82
CA SER A 343 -19.38 5.31 -3.75
C SER A 343 -18.89 5.68 -5.15
N THR A 344 -18.70 4.72 -6.05
CA THR A 344 -18.18 5.02 -7.40
C THR A 344 -18.75 4.10 -8.45
N ASP A 345 -18.74 4.59 -9.68
CA ASP A 345 -19.21 3.87 -10.86
C ASP A 345 -18.04 3.52 -11.78
N TYR A 346 -18.13 2.37 -12.45
CA TYR A 346 -17.27 2.03 -13.58
C TYR A 346 -18.08 1.26 -14.61
N GLY A 347 -18.56 1.93 -15.65
CA GLY A 347 -19.43 1.31 -16.65
C GLY A 347 -20.66 0.67 -16.01
N LYS A 348 -20.81 -0.65 -16.10
CA LYS A 348 -21.94 -1.42 -15.55
C LYS A 348 -21.84 -1.72 -14.06
N PHE A 349 -20.73 -1.37 -13.41
CA PHE A 349 -20.53 -1.62 -11.99
C PHE A 349 -20.86 -0.38 -11.16
N HIS A 350 -21.53 -0.60 -10.04
CA HIS A 350 -21.69 0.36 -8.95
C HIS A 350 -21.05 -0.22 -7.69
N PHE A 351 -20.09 0.50 -7.10
CA PHE A 351 -19.30 0.05 -5.97
C PHE A 351 -19.61 0.87 -4.72
N CYS A 352 -19.90 0.16 -3.62
CA CYS A 352 -20.04 0.74 -2.29
C CYS A 352 -18.96 0.17 -1.36
N ILE A 353 -17.92 0.97 -1.11
CA ILE A 353 -16.77 0.55 -0.30
C ILE A 353 -16.87 1.18 1.09
N ALA A 354 -16.91 0.33 2.11
CA ALA A 354 -17.08 0.72 3.51
C ALA A 354 -15.73 0.75 4.27
N ASP A 355 -15.66 1.62 5.27
CA ASP A 355 -14.55 1.66 6.22
C ASP A 355 -14.93 0.86 7.47
N SER A 356 -14.37 -0.35 7.60
CA SER A 356 -14.64 -1.23 8.73
C SER A 356 -13.98 -0.82 10.04
N GLU A 357 -13.23 0.27 10.09
CA GLU A 357 -12.64 0.76 11.34
C GLU A 357 -13.55 1.79 12.04
N HIS A 358 -14.69 2.12 11.43
CA HIS A 358 -15.75 2.93 12.00
C HIS A 358 -17.02 2.11 12.24
N ASP A 359 -17.87 2.54 13.17
CA ASP A 359 -19.10 1.82 13.53
C ASP A 359 -20.05 1.66 12.33
N TRP A 360 -20.32 0.42 11.93
CA TRP A 360 -21.18 0.05 10.80
C TRP A 360 -22.62 -0.32 11.20
N ARG A 361 -22.96 -0.27 12.49
CA ARG A 361 -24.27 -0.73 12.99
C ARG A 361 -25.41 0.21 12.60
N GLU A 362 -26.64 -0.31 12.62
CA GLU A 362 -27.83 0.44 12.26
C GLU A 362 -27.94 1.75 13.08
N GLY A 363 -28.16 2.87 12.38
CA GLY A 363 -28.19 4.22 12.97
C GLY A 363 -26.88 5.00 12.90
N SER A 364 -25.73 4.34 12.66
CA SER A 364 -24.43 5.00 12.51
C SER A 364 -24.33 5.83 11.23
N GLU A 365 -23.32 6.71 11.16
CA GLU A 365 -23.04 7.48 9.93
C GLU A 365 -22.63 6.57 8.77
N LEU A 366 -21.81 5.55 9.04
CA LEU A 366 -21.37 4.60 8.02
C LEU A 366 -22.54 3.77 7.49
N TYR A 367 -23.45 3.32 8.36
CA TYR A 367 -24.63 2.58 7.92
C TYR A 367 -25.50 3.42 6.97
N LYS A 368 -25.76 4.69 7.31
CA LYS A 368 -26.52 5.62 6.45
C LYS A 368 -25.83 5.84 5.11
N PHE A 369 -24.51 5.91 5.09
CA PHE A 369 -23.74 5.98 3.85
C PHE A 369 -23.89 4.72 2.99
N ILE A 370 -23.77 3.54 3.60
CA ILE A 370 -23.95 2.25 2.90
C ILE A 370 -25.35 2.15 2.33
N GLU A 371 -26.38 2.45 3.13
CA GLU A 371 -27.78 2.44 2.66
C GLU A 371 -28.00 3.40 1.50
N LYS A 372 -27.51 4.64 1.62
CA LYS A 372 -27.63 5.64 0.54
C LYS A 372 -26.92 5.20 -0.74
N CYS A 373 -25.71 4.67 -0.63
CA CYS A 373 -24.94 4.18 -1.77
C CYS A 373 -25.69 3.05 -2.49
N LEU A 374 -26.04 1.98 -1.76
CA LEU A 374 -26.73 0.82 -2.32
C LEU A 374 -28.09 1.17 -2.93
N ALA A 375 -28.82 2.12 -2.34
CA ALA A 375 -30.12 2.57 -2.85
C ALA A 375 -30.01 3.49 -4.08
N SER A 376 -28.84 4.10 -4.33
CA SER A 376 -28.64 5.03 -5.45
C SER A 376 -28.34 4.34 -6.79
N ALA A 377 -28.03 3.04 -6.77
CA ALA A 377 -27.69 2.29 -7.97
C ALA A 377 -28.88 2.10 -8.92
N ASP A 378 -28.79 2.60 -10.15
CA ASP A 378 -29.73 2.31 -11.23
C ASP A 378 -29.43 0.94 -11.83
N ARG A 379 -30.09 -0.11 -11.29
CA ARG A 379 -29.84 -1.51 -11.68
C ARG A 379 -30.20 -1.84 -13.13
N GLN A 380 -30.95 -0.99 -13.83
CA GLN A 380 -31.22 -1.19 -15.25
C GLN A 380 -29.99 -0.85 -16.10
N LYS A 381 -29.25 0.19 -15.71
CA LYS A 381 -28.02 0.62 -16.37
C LYS A 381 -26.80 -0.10 -15.82
N GLN A 382 -26.73 -0.23 -14.50
CA GLN A 382 -25.60 -0.79 -13.75
C GLN A 382 -26.05 -2.04 -13.00
N PRO A 383 -26.14 -3.19 -13.69
CA PRO A 383 -26.66 -4.40 -13.08
C PRO A 383 -25.77 -4.94 -11.95
N TRP A 384 -24.46 -4.67 -11.98
CA TRP A 384 -23.49 -5.22 -11.02
C TRP A 384 -23.34 -4.29 -9.81
N LEU A 385 -23.98 -4.66 -8.71
CA LEU A 385 -23.90 -3.96 -7.43
C LEU A 385 -22.91 -4.66 -6.50
N ILE A 386 -21.78 -4.03 -6.24
CA ILE A 386 -20.67 -4.60 -5.48
C ILE A 386 -20.49 -3.86 -4.16
N PHE A 387 -20.44 -4.61 -3.07
CA PHE A 387 -20.04 -4.10 -1.76
C PHE A 387 -18.61 -4.56 -1.45
N ALA A 388 -17.82 -3.73 -0.78
CA ALA A 388 -16.59 -4.22 -0.16
C ALA A 388 -16.29 -3.51 1.16
N ALA A 389 -15.55 -4.19 2.03
CA ALA A 389 -14.99 -3.63 3.26
C ALA A 389 -13.64 -4.30 3.55
N HIS A 390 -12.83 -3.72 4.43
CA HIS A 390 -11.57 -4.36 4.81
C HIS A 390 -11.82 -5.58 5.71
N ARG A 391 -12.35 -5.38 6.93
CA ARG A 391 -12.71 -6.51 7.82
C ARG A 391 -13.86 -7.33 7.25
N VAL A 392 -13.93 -8.59 7.66
CA VAL A 392 -14.96 -9.52 7.18
C VAL A 392 -16.30 -9.26 7.88
N LEU A 393 -17.11 -8.40 7.28
CA LEU A 393 -18.48 -8.10 7.75
C LEU A 393 -19.50 -9.17 7.31
N GLY A 394 -19.11 -10.03 6.37
CA GLY A 394 -19.89 -11.13 5.81
C GLY A 394 -19.58 -12.46 6.49
N TYR A 395 -18.90 -13.35 5.75
CA TYR A 395 -18.57 -14.70 6.20
C TYR A 395 -17.10 -15.03 5.98
N SER A 396 -16.48 -15.67 6.97
CA SER A 396 -15.21 -16.39 6.83
C SER A 396 -15.10 -17.50 7.89
N SER A 397 -14.57 -18.65 7.46
CA SER A 397 -14.25 -19.78 8.33
C SER A 397 -13.08 -19.50 9.29
N ALA A 398 -12.34 -18.41 9.11
CA ALA A 398 -11.20 -18.06 9.97
C ALA A 398 -11.61 -17.69 11.41
N TYR A 399 -12.83 -17.19 11.60
CA TYR A 399 -13.37 -16.78 12.91
C TYR A 399 -13.93 -17.93 13.74
N TRP A 400 -13.91 -19.18 13.22
CA TRP A 400 -14.55 -20.33 13.86
C TRP A 400 -14.11 -20.54 15.32
N ASN A 401 -12.83 -20.31 15.63
CA ASN A 401 -12.29 -20.47 16.98
C ASN A 401 -12.86 -19.45 17.98
N ASP A 402 -13.35 -18.31 17.49
CA ASP A 402 -13.98 -17.27 18.30
C ASP A 402 -15.51 -17.47 18.43
N GLY A 403 -16.03 -18.60 17.90
CA GLY A 403 -17.46 -18.88 17.86
C GLY A 403 -18.24 -18.00 16.90
N SER A 404 -17.55 -17.34 15.96
CA SER A 404 -18.14 -16.47 14.93
C SER A 404 -17.72 -16.92 13.53
N PHE A 405 -18.33 -16.33 12.52
CA PHE A 405 -17.95 -16.48 11.11
C PHE A 405 -17.67 -15.13 10.45
N GLY A 406 -17.35 -14.10 11.23
CA GLY A 406 -17.11 -12.74 10.78
C GLY A 406 -17.01 -11.80 11.97
N GLU A 407 -16.86 -10.50 11.70
CA GLU A 407 -16.86 -9.48 12.74
C GLU A 407 -18.18 -9.52 13.55
N PRO A 408 -18.13 -9.51 14.89
CA PRO A 408 -19.34 -9.57 15.72
C PRO A 408 -20.34 -8.46 15.36
N MET A 409 -21.62 -8.78 15.36
CA MET A 409 -22.74 -7.87 15.06
C MET A 409 -22.81 -7.35 13.61
N ALA A 410 -21.83 -7.62 12.75
CA ALA A 410 -21.80 -7.05 11.40
C ALA A 410 -22.95 -7.55 10.53
N ARG A 411 -23.14 -8.87 10.53
CA ARG A 411 -24.14 -9.56 9.72
C ARG A 411 -25.57 -9.16 10.09
N GLU A 412 -25.88 -9.10 11.39
CA GLU A 412 -27.22 -8.81 11.90
C GLU A 412 -27.73 -7.45 11.44
N ASN A 413 -26.83 -6.49 11.27
CA ASN A 413 -27.13 -5.12 10.85
C ASN A 413 -27.13 -4.98 9.31
N LEU A 414 -26.11 -5.49 8.61
CA LEU A 414 -25.90 -5.17 7.20
C LEU A 414 -26.60 -6.14 6.22
N GLN A 415 -26.85 -7.39 6.61
CA GLN A 415 -27.41 -8.39 5.67
C GLN A 415 -28.81 -8.02 5.18
N LYS A 416 -29.59 -7.28 5.97
CA LYS A 416 -30.91 -6.77 5.55
C LYS A 416 -30.79 -5.77 4.42
N LEU A 417 -29.79 -4.89 4.45
CA LEU A 417 -29.52 -3.93 3.38
C LEU A 417 -29.05 -4.66 2.12
N TRP A 418 -28.09 -5.58 2.25
CA TRP A 418 -27.60 -6.35 1.11
C TRP A 418 -28.72 -7.13 0.41
N GLN A 419 -29.61 -7.75 1.19
CA GLN A 419 -30.76 -8.47 0.65
C GLN A 419 -31.80 -7.52 0.02
N LYS A 420 -32.13 -6.40 0.68
CA LYS A 420 -33.09 -5.41 0.19
C LYS A 420 -32.64 -4.78 -1.14
N CYS A 421 -31.37 -4.40 -1.24
CA CYS A 421 -30.78 -3.79 -2.43
C CYS A 421 -30.28 -4.82 -3.45
N LYS A 422 -30.35 -6.12 -3.12
CA LYS A 422 -29.87 -7.24 -3.94
C LYS A 422 -28.40 -7.05 -4.36
N VAL A 423 -27.52 -6.85 -3.39
CA VAL A 423 -26.07 -6.82 -3.62
C VAL A 423 -25.65 -8.15 -4.21
N ASP A 424 -24.90 -8.12 -5.32
CA ASP A 424 -24.53 -9.33 -6.03
C ASP A 424 -23.34 -10.01 -5.36
N ILE A 425 -22.27 -9.25 -5.10
CA ILE A 425 -21.05 -9.75 -4.46
C ILE A 425 -20.57 -8.76 -3.39
N ALA A 426 -20.19 -9.30 -2.23
CA ALA A 426 -19.55 -8.59 -1.14
C ALA A 426 -18.11 -9.11 -0.93
N PHE A 427 -17.13 -8.23 -1.09
CA PHE A 427 -15.70 -8.56 -0.96
C PHE A 427 -15.11 -8.09 0.37
N PHE A 428 -14.19 -8.87 0.92
CA PHE A 428 -13.51 -8.57 2.18
C PHE A 428 -12.01 -8.85 2.11
N GLY A 429 -11.20 -8.05 2.79
CA GLY A 429 -9.77 -8.32 3.05
C GLY A 429 -9.57 -8.95 4.42
N HIS A 430 -8.56 -8.48 5.15
CA HIS A 430 -8.21 -8.73 6.56
C HIS A 430 -7.77 -10.16 6.90
N ILE A 431 -8.49 -11.15 6.37
CA ILE A 431 -8.15 -12.56 6.48
C ILE A 431 -7.31 -12.93 5.26
N HIS A 432 -6.04 -13.32 5.49
CA HIS A 432 -5.06 -13.54 4.43
C HIS A 432 -5.20 -14.90 3.74
N ASN A 433 -6.36 -15.13 3.13
CA ASN A 433 -6.61 -16.26 2.27
C ASN A 433 -7.64 -15.88 1.20
N TYR A 434 -8.09 -16.89 0.46
CA TYR A 434 -9.27 -16.78 -0.39
C TYR A 434 -10.35 -17.73 0.12
N GLU A 435 -11.56 -17.20 0.24
CA GLU A 435 -12.76 -17.97 0.57
C GLU A 435 -13.95 -17.40 -0.20
N ARG A 436 -14.86 -18.25 -0.66
CA ARG A 436 -16.10 -17.85 -1.35
C ARG A 436 -17.26 -18.67 -0.85
N THR A 437 -18.38 -18.01 -0.58
CA THR A 437 -19.62 -18.65 -0.14
C THR A 437 -20.51 -19.04 -1.33
N CYS A 438 -21.50 -19.89 -1.07
CA CYS A 438 -22.73 -19.93 -1.85
C CYS A 438 -23.44 -18.57 -1.78
N PRO A 439 -24.41 -18.29 -2.66
CA PRO A 439 -25.38 -17.23 -2.39
C PRO A 439 -26.12 -17.53 -1.10
N ILE A 440 -26.01 -16.63 -0.13
CA ILE A 440 -26.35 -16.93 1.26
C ILE A 440 -27.14 -15.78 1.88
N TYR A 441 -28.12 -16.13 2.70
CA TYR A 441 -28.86 -15.17 3.53
C TYR A 441 -29.20 -15.83 4.86
N GLN A 442 -29.00 -15.12 5.98
CA GLN A 442 -29.25 -15.65 7.33
C GLN A 442 -28.62 -17.04 7.58
N ASN A 443 -27.34 -17.21 7.21
CA ASN A 443 -26.59 -18.47 7.35
C ASN A 443 -27.16 -19.67 6.56
N GLN A 444 -28.03 -19.44 5.57
CA GLN A 444 -28.56 -20.51 4.72
C GLN A 444 -28.21 -20.24 3.26
N CYS A 445 -27.62 -21.23 2.59
CA CYS A 445 -27.47 -21.19 1.15
C CYS A 445 -28.86 -21.15 0.51
N VAL A 446 -29.14 -20.08 -0.23
CA VAL A 446 -30.41 -19.87 -0.94
C VAL A 446 -30.34 -20.34 -2.39
N ASN A 447 -29.15 -20.75 -2.84
CA ASN A 447 -28.89 -21.34 -4.14
C ASN A 447 -27.78 -22.41 -4.01
N SER A 448 -27.98 -23.55 -4.66
CA SER A 448 -27.07 -24.70 -4.62
C SER A 448 -26.02 -24.73 -5.74
N GLU A 449 -26.13 -23.85 -6.74
CA GLU A 449 -25.15 -23.75 -7.82
C GLU A 449 -23.80 -23.28 -7.28
N THR A 450 -22.71 -23.78 -7.87
CA THR A 450 -21.34 -23.52 -7.36
C THR A 450 -20.49 -22.65 -8.28
N SER A 451 -20.87 -22.56 -9.57
CA SER A 451 -20.06 -21.92 -10.61
C SER A 451 -20.86 -21.20 -11.71
N HIS A 452 -22.08 -21.63 -12.04
CA HIS A 452 -22.90 -21.05 -13.11
C HIS A 452 -24.25 -20.59 -12.57
N TYR A 453 -24.32 -19.34 -12.09
CA TYR A 453 -25.57 -18.76 -11.60
C TYR A 453 -26.39 -18.19 -12.76
N SER A 454 -27.68 -18.47 -12.78
CA SER A 454 -28.62 -17.93 -13.77
C SER A 454 -29.92 -17.47 -13.12
N GLY A 455 -30.55 -16.44 -13.70
CA GLY A 455 -31.78 -15.87 -13.16
C GLY A 455 -31.59 -15.17 -11.81
N THR A 456 -32.59 -15.29 -10.94
CA THR A 456 -32.55 -14.64 -9.62
C THR A 456 -31.80 -15.52 -8.63
N VAL A 457 -30.67 -15.00 -8.12
CA VAL A 457 -29.75 -15.74 -7.23
C VAL A 457 -30.23 -15.75 -5.76
N ASN A 458 -31.15 -14.86 -5.39
CA ASN A 458 -31.84 -14.76 -4.09
C ASN A 458 -30.96 -14.47 -2.86
N GLY A 459 -29.65 -14.31 -3.01
CA GLY A 459 -28.75 -13.93 -1.91
C GLY A 459 -27.43 -13.38 -2.45
N THR A 460 -26.69 -12.71 -1.58
CA THR A 460 -25.38 -12.13 -1.89
C THR A 460 -24.29 -13.20 -1.81
N ILE A 461 -23.34 -13.20 -2.74
CA ILE A 461 -22.12 -14.01 -2.65
C ILE A 461 -21.09 -13.23 -1.84
N HIS A 462 -20.48 -13.87 -0.84
CA HIS A 462 -19.41 -13.27 -0.06
C HIS A 462 -18.06 -13.87 -0.47
N ALA A 463 -17.06 -13.02 -0.63
CA ALA A 463 -15.71 -13.43 -0.99
C ALA A 463 -14.67 -12.75 -0.09
N VAL A 464 -13.84 -13.56 0.56
CA VAL A 464 -12.60 -13.09 1.20
C VAL A 464 -11.50 -13.12 0.14
N VAL A 465 -10.83 -11.99 -0.03
CA VAL A 465 -9.76 -11.73 -1.01
C VAL A 465 -8.57 -11.01 -0.35
N GLY A 466 -8.33 -11.27 0.94
CA GLY A 466 -7.20 -10.71 1.71
C GLY A 466 -5.87 -11.41 1.45
N GLY A 467 -5.80 -12.35 0.51
CA GLY A 467 -4.59 -13.08 0.14
C GLY A 467 -3.54 -12.26 -0.64
N GLY A 468 -3.52 -10.93 -0.52
CA GLY A 468 -2.64 -10.07 -1.32
C GLY A 468 -1.14 -10.29 -1.08
N ALA A 469 -0.74 -10.70 0.13
CA ALA A 469 0.67 -10.99 0.41
C ALA A 469 1.01 -11.72 1.72
N ARG A 470 0.19 -11.57 2.77
CA ARG A 470 0.57 -11.98 4.12
C ARG A 470 0.35 -13.49 4.36
N GLU A 471 1.38 -14.13 4.92
CA GLU A 471 1.48 -15.58 5.14
C GLU A 471 0.48 -16.16 6.17
N PRO A 472 0.26 -17.50 6.15
CA PRO A 472 0.74 -18.46 5.16
C PRO A 472 -0.30 -18.69 4.06
N LEU A 473 0.14 -19.18 2.90
CA LEU A 473 -0.72 -19.81 1.89
C LEU A 473 -1.58 -20.92 2.55
N ILE A 474 -2.76 -20.56 3.03
CA ILE A 474 -3.75 -21.52 3.51
C ILE A 474 -4.33 -22.19 2.25
N ARG A 475 -4.33 -23.53 2.22
CA ARG A 475 -5.00 -24.30 1.16
C ARG A 475 -6.39 -23.72 0.90
N PHE A 476 -6.75 -23.52 -0.36
CA PHE A 476 -8.11 -23.18 -0.77
C PHE A 476 -9.12 -24.03 -0.01
N ARG A 477 -9.86 -23.41 0.92
CA ARG A 477 -10.99 -24.05 1.59
C ARG A 477 -12.24 -23.48 0.94
N THR A 478 -13.02 -24.35 0.31
CA THR A 478 -14.43 -24.06 0.12
C THR A 478 -15.04 -23.89 1.51
N SER A 479 -15.69 -22.75 1.75
CA SER A 479 -16.45 -22.45 2.97
C SER A 479 -17.30 -23.66 3.37
N ALA A 480 -17.19 -24.09 4.62
CA ALA A 480 -18.01 -25.16 5.21
C ALA A 480 -19.29 -24.61 5.89
N VAL A 481 -19.74 -23.42 5.45
CA VAL A 481 -21.00 -22.80 5.89
C VAL A 481 -22.15 -23.30 5.02
#